data_AF-A0A3C0N5N1-F1
#
_entry.id   AF-A0A3C0N5N1-F1
#
_cell.length_a   1.000
_cell.length_b   1.000
_cell.length_c   1.000
_cell.angle_alpha   90.00
_cell.angle_beta   90.00
_cell.angle_gamma   90.00
#
_symmetry.space_group_name_H-M   'P 1'
#
loop_
_entity.id
_entity.type
_entity.pdbx_description
1 polymer ?
#
loop_
_entity_poly.entity_id
_entity_poly.type
_entity_poly.pdbx_seq_one_letter_code
_entity_poly.pdbx_strand_id
1 'polypeptide(L)' 'MANMSPRAKRNKRERLIAMYGPYCCYCRKYLTRRKMTFEHLIAKRDGGSNAIENLRLACYYCNHSRHNNI' A
#
# COMPACT_ATOMS: atom_id res chain seq x y z
N MET A 1 1.32 -2.29 -13.45
CA MET A 1 0.36 -2.72 -12.41
C MET A 1 -0.75 -3.51 -13.10
N ALA A 2 -1.06 -4.75 -12.70
CA ALA A 2 -2.18 -5.49 -13.29
C ALA A 2 -3.49 -4.66 -13.17
N ASN A 3 -4.30 -4.63 -14.23
CA ASN A 3 -5.53 -3.85 -14.34
C ASN A 3 -6.60 -4.34 -13.37
N MET A 4 -6.47 -3.95 -12.10
CA MET A 4 -7.48 -4.19 -11.08
C MET A 4 -8.63 -3.20 -11.27
N SER A 5 -9.87 -3.71 -11.32
CA SER A 5 -11.05 -2.87 -11.43
C SER A 5 -11.14 -1.87 -10.26
N PRO A 6 -11.76 -0.69 -10.45
CA PRO A 6 -11.93 0.29 -9.38
C PRO A 6 -12.58 -0.29 -8.11
N ARG A 7 -13.57 -1.20 -8.29
CA ARG A 7 -14.24 -1.90 -7.19
C ARG A 7 -13.30 -2.81 -6.42
N ALA A 8 -12.49 -3.60 -7.11
CA ALA A 8 -11.51 -4.48 -6.46
C ALA A 8 -10.44 -3.68 -5.70
N LYS A 9 -9.98 -2.54 -6.24
CA LYS A 9 -9.07 -1.62 -5.54
C LYS A 9 -9.70 -1.07 -4.26
N ARG A 10 -10.97 -0.63 -4.33
CA ARG A 10 -11.71 -0.14 -3.14
C ARG A 10 -11.83 -1.23 -2.08
N ASN A 11 -12.31 -2.41 -2.44
CA ASN A 11 -12.47 -3.53 -1.50
C ASN A 11 -11.15 -3.93 -0.83
N LYS A 12 -10.07 -3.97 -1.60
CA LYS A 12 -8.74 -4.28 -1.06
C LYS A 12 -8.25 -3.21 -0.07
N ARG A 13 -8.52 -1.93 -0.35
CA ARG A 13 -8.19 -0.84 0.59
C ARG A 13 -8.97 -0.98 1.89
N GLU A 14 -10.29 -1.21 1.84
CA GLU A 14 -11.09 -1.38 3.06
C GLU A 14 -10.58 -2.55 3.91
N ARG A 15 -10.20 -3.68 3.28
CA ARG A 15 -9.58 -4.82 3.98
C ARG A 15 -8.28 -4.44 4.68
N LEU A 16 -7.38 -3.71 4.01
CA LEU A 16 -6.14 -3.27 4.65
C LEU A 16 -6.39 -2.29 5.80
N ILE A 17 -7.37 -1.40 5.69
CA ILE A 17 -7.76 -0.50 6.79
C ILE A 17 -8.29 -1.31 7.98
N ALA A 18 -9.16 -2.29 7.73
CA ALA A 18 -9.72 -3.13 8.79
C ALA A 18 -8.63 -3.96 9.50
N MET A 19 -7.64 -4.47 8.77
CA MET A 19 -6.58 -5.33 9.33
C MET A 19 -5.45 -4.54 10.02
N TYR A 20 -5.04 -3.40 9.45
CA TYR A 20 -3.82 -2.70 9.86
C TYR A 20 -4.04 -1.25 10.29
N GLY A 21 -5.27 -0.75 10.18
CA GLY A 21 -5.64 0.62 10.46
C GLY A 21 -5.33 1.59 9.32
N PRO A 22 -5.87 2.82 9.38
CA PRO A 22 -5.72 3.85 8.36
C PRO A 22 -4.41 4.66 8.50
N TYR A 23 -3.30 4.02 8.86
CA TYR A 23 -2.03 4.69 9.12
C TYR A 23 -0.95 4.26 8.12
N CYS A 24 0.01 5.14 7.85
CA CYS A 24 1.19 4.78 7.09
C CYS A 24 2.02 3.75 7.85
N CYS A 25 2.39 2.64 7.20
CA CYS A 25 3.21 1.60 7.82
C CYS A 25 4.62 2.08 8.19
N TYR A 26 5.13 3.13 7.55
CA TYR A 26 6.45 3.70 7.84
C TYR A 26 6.39 4.84 8.86
N CYS A 27 5.77 5.97 8.50
CA CYS A 27 5.77 7.17 9.34
C CYS A 27 4.63 7.25 10.35
N ARG A 28 3.74 6.24 10.39
CA ARG A 28 2.61 6.13 11.33
C ARG A 28 1.58 7.27 11.28
N LYS A 29 1.71 8.22 10.35
CA LYS A 29 0.73 9.30 10.15
C LYS A 29 -0.60 8.73 9.68
N TYR A 30 -1.70 9.30 10.19
CA TYR A 30 -3.05 9.00 9.71
C TYR A 30 -3.19 9.37 8.23
N LEU A 31 -3.81 8.51 7.45
CA LEU A 31 -3.99 8.69 6.02
C LEU A 31 -5.47 8.87 5.69
N THR A 32 -5.77 9.86 4.85
CA THR A 32 -7.08 9.93 4.18
C THR A 32 -7.07 9.03 2.95
N ARG A 33 -8.25 8.61 2.48
CA ARG A 33 -8.39 7.74 1.29
C ARG A 33 -7.63 8.23 0.05
N ARG A 34 -7.48 9.55 -0.11
CA ARG A 34 -6.76 10.18 -1.24
C ARG A 34 -5.24 10.08 -1.11
N LYS A 35 -4.71 10.03 0.12
CA LYS A 35 -3.27 9.97 0.41
C LYS A 35 -2.75 8.53 0.62
N MET A 36 -3.64 7.54 0.70
CA MET A 36 -3.30 6.12 0.85
C MET A 36 -2.84 5.51 -0.48
N THR A 37 -1.59 5.06 -0.50
CA THR A 37 -1.05 4.17 -1.53
C THR A 37 -0.99 2.72 -1.02
N PHE A 38 -0.99 1.77 -1.96
CA PHE A 38 -0.69 0.38 -1.64
C PHE A 38 0.82 0.18 -1.66
N GLU A 39 1.35 -0.29 -0.55
CA GLU A 39 2.77 -0.63 -0.38
C GLU A 39 2.95 -2.14 -0.48
N HIS A 40 3.93 -2.57 -1.27
CA HIS A 40 4.40 -3.95 -1.30
C HIS A 40 5.57 -4.08 -0.31
N LEU A 41 5.43 -4.91 0.72
CA LEU A 41 6.50 -5.12 1.71
C LEU A 41 7.73 -5.75 1.06
N ILE A 42 7.51 -6.77 0.23
CA ILE A 42 8.48 -7.31 -0.71
C ILE A 42 8.12 -6.75 -2.08
N ALA A 43 9.05 -6.03 -2.72
CA ALA A 43 8.80 -5.43 -4.03
C ALA A 43 8.56 -6.51 -5.09
N LYS A 44 7.78 -6.19 -6.13
CA LYS A 44 7.48 -7.15 -7.20
C LYS A 44 8.70 -7.67 -7.94
N ARG A 45 9.69 -6.81 -8.16
CA ARG A 45 10.97 -7.18 -8.78
C ARG A 45 11.75 -8.21 -7.94
N ASP A 46 11.50 -8.22 -6.64
CA ASP A 46 12.14 -9.11 -5.66
C ASP A 46 11.22 -10.32 -5.35
N GLY A 47 10.24 -10.62 -6.21
CA GLY A 47 9.32 -11.76 -6.06
C GLY A 47 8.04 -11.47 -5.26
N GLY A 48 7.79 -10.20 -4.87
CA GLY A 48 6.63 -9.82 -4.09
C GLY A 48 5.28 -10.01 -4.77
N SER A 49 4.31 -10.60 -4.07
CA SER A 49 2.96 -10.84 -4.58
C SER A 49 1.99 -9.67 -4.32
N ASN A 50 0.80 -9.70 -4.95
CA ASN A 50 -0.30 -8.78 -4.62
C ASN A 50 -1.25 -9.34 -3.54
N ALA A 51 -0.82 -10.37 -2.81
CA ALA A 51 -1.55 -10.97 -1.71
C ALA A 51 -1.73 -9.94 -0.58
N ILE A 52 -2.78 -10.10 0.22
CA ILE A 52 -3.09 -9.14 1.29
C ILE A 52 -1.97 -9.10 2.34
N GLU A 53 -1.31 -10.25 2.59
CA GLU A 53 -0.23 -10.34 3.57
C GLU A 53 1.00 -9.50 3.18
N ASN A 54 1.31 -9.42 1.88
CA ASN A 54 2.41 -8.62 1.33
C ASN A 54 2.05 -7.14 1.10
N LEU A 55 0.83 -6.72 1.44
CA LEU A 55 0.36 -5.36 1.21
C LEU A 55 0.16 -4.59 2.51
N ARG A 56 0.55 -3.31 2.48
CA ARG A 56 0.27 -2.33 3.54
C ARG A 56 -0.21 -1.00 2.93
N LEU A 57 -0.59 -0.07 3.80
CA LEU A 57 -0.90 1.30 3.43
C LEU A 57 0.31 2.19 3.74
N ALA A 58 0.69 3.02 2.78
CA ALA A 58 1.71 4.03 2.96
C ALA A 58 1.22 5.39 2.46
N CYS A 59 1.88 6.47 2.88
CA CYS A 59 1.71 7.74 2.20
C CYS A 59 2.57 7.76 0.92
N TYR A 60 2.16 8.60 -0.03
CA TYR A 60 2.91 8.80 -1.28
C TYR A 60 4.41 9.03 -1.06
N TYR A 61 4.77 9.93 -0.13
CA TYR A 61 6.16 10.26 0.16
C TYR A 61 6.99 9.06 0.60
N CYS A 62 6.53 8.30 1.61
CA CYS A 62 7.27 7.15 2.13
C CYS A 62 7.34 5.99 1.12
N ASN A 63 6.25 5.76 0.38
CA ASN A 63 6.22 4.74 -0.66
C ASN A 63 7.21 5.08 -1.78
N HIS A 64 7.21 6.33 -2.25
CA HIS A 64 8.09 6.76 -3.33
C HIS A 64 9.56 6.83 -2.91
N SER A 65 9.86 7.33 -1.70
CA SER A 65 11.23 7.47 -1.21
C SER A 65 11.96 6.13 -1.06
N ARG A 66 11.23 5.04 -0.76
CA ARG A 66 11.83 3.70 -0.58
C ARG A 66 12.36 3.08 -1.87
N HIS A 67 11.78 3.46 -3.01
CA HIS A 67 12.25 2.99 -4.31
C HIS A 67 13.37 3.88 -4.87
N ASN A 68 13.62 5.02 -4.23
CA ASN A 68 14.60 6.01 -4.64
C ASN A 68 15.81 5.97 -3.68
N ASN A 69 16.44 4.80 -3.55
CA ASN A 69 17.82 4.73 -3.07
C ASN A 69 18.71 5.09 -4.25
N ILE A 70 19.06 6.38 -4.33
CA ILE A 70 20.22 6.86 -5.11
C ILE A 70 21.47 6.44 -4.35
#